data_AF-A0A6J5Y3F6-F1
#
_entry.id   AF-A0A6J5Y3F6-F1
#
_cell.length_a   1.000
_cell.length_b   1.000
_cell.length_c   1.000
_cell.angle_alpha   90.00
_cell.angle_beta   90.00
_cell.angle_gamma   90.00
#
_symmetry.space_group_name_H-M   'P 1'
#
loop_
_entity.id
_entity.type
_entity.pdbx_description
1 polymer ?
#
loop_
_entity_poly.entity_id
_entity_poly.type
_entity_poly.pdbx_seq_one_letter_code
_entity_poly.pdbx_strand_id
1 'polypeptide(L)'
;MANTPKSGESSNIDMSQLISEMSKLTSPSLSTPSLPTSFNISSLFPVPMDRTNYLSWKSQFEDVLEMHGLAAVVKNKTDPPKVQDDGSVHPEFARDKLVLSWIKATSSSSIKTLLIPCTTTH
;
A
#
# COMPACT_ATOMS: atom_id res chain seq x y z
N MET A 1 2.00 73.52 -9.13
CA MET A 1 2.56 72.21 -9.50
C MET A 1 1.41 71.20 -9.46
N ALA A 2 1.15 70.56 -10.59
CA ALA A 2 -0.07 69.78 -10.85
C ALA A 2 -0.07 68.43 -10.13
N ASN A 3 -1.22 68.07 -9.54
CA ASN A 3 -1.53 66.73 -9.05
C ASN A 3 -2.05 65.88 -10.21
N THR A 4 -1.48 64.69 -10.41
CA THR A 4 -1.98 63.69 -11.36
C THR A 4 -2.22 62.38 -10.59
N PRO A 5 -3.44 61.82 -10.55
CA PRO A 5 -3.67 60.47 -10.03
C PRO A 5 -3.43 59.46 -11.16
N LYS A 6 -2.53 58.50 -10.94
CA LYS A 6 -2.24 57.45 -11.93
C LYS A 6 -3.32 56.37 -11.85
N SER A 7 -4.02 56.26 -12.96
CA SER A 7 -5.07 55.33 -13.32
C SER A 7 -4.71 53.85 -13.11
N GLY A 8 -5.62 53.13 -12.44
CA GLY A 8 -6.06 51.77 -12.78
C GLY A 8 -5.00 50.66 -12.82
N GLU A 9 -4.75 50.01 -11.68
CA GLU A 9 -4.25 48.63 -11.67
C GLU A 9 -5.41 47.68 -11.99
N SER A 10 -5.58 47.40 -13.28
CA SER A 10 -6.38 46.28 -13.76
C SER A 10 -5.60 45.00 -13.44
N SER A 11 -6.06 44.21 -12.47
CA SER A 11 -5.55 42.87 -12.22
C SER A 11 -5.84 41.98 -13.42
N ASN A 12 -4.87 41.87 -14.33
CA ASN A 12 -4.91 40.91 -15.42
C ASN A 12 -4.70 39.52 -14.80
N ILE A 13 -5.78 38.76 -14.65
CA ILE A 13 -5.72 37.37 -14.19
C ILE A 13 -5.13 36.57 -15.36
N ASP A 14 -3.86 36.19 -15.22
CA ASP A 14 -3.18 35.34 -16.19
C ASP A 14 -3.80 33.94 -16.18
N MET A 15 -4.62 33.64 -17.19
CA MET A 15 -5.24 32.32 -17.35
C MET A 15 -4.20 31.20 -17.49
N SER A 16 -2.99 31.49 -17.96
CA SER A 16 -1.88 30.53 -18.01
C SER A 16 -1.48 30.07 -16.61
N GLN A 17 -1.43 31.02 -15.67
CA GLN A 17 -1.07 30.77 -14.29
C GLN A 17 -2.17 29.98 -13.58
N LEU A 18 -3.44 30.30 -13.85
CA LEU A 18 -4.58 29.55 -13.33
C LEU A 18 -4.61 28.10 -13.85
N ILE A 19 -4.34 27.88 -15.14
CA ILE A 19 -4.27 26.54 -15.75
C ILE A 19 -3.09 25.74 -15.15
N SER A 20 -1.94 26.40 -14.91
CA SER A 20 -0.80 25.78 -14.25
C SER A 20 -1.11 25.38 -12.81
N GLU A 21 -1.83 26.21 -12.06
CA GLU A 21 -2.26 25.89 -10.69
C GLU A 21 -3.32 24.76 -10.67
N MET A 22 -4.29 24.78 -11.60
CA MET A 22 -5.31 23.72 -11.72
C MET A 22 -4.69 22.38 -12.15
N SER A 23 -3.61 22.40 -12.94
CA SER A 23 -2.85 21.19 -13.29
C SER A 23 -2.08 20.59 -12.11
N LYS A 24 -1.69 21.41 -11.12
CA LYS A 24 -1.10 20.91 -9.85
C LYS A 24 -2.16 20.28 -8.94
N LEU A 25 -3.40 20.79 -8.98
CA LEU A 25 -4.52 20.25 -8.19
C LEU A 25 -5.08 18.95 -8.80
N THR A 26 -4.92 18.76 -10.11
CA THR A 26 -5.29 17.52 -10.82
C THR A 26 -4.10 16.55 -10.81
N SER A 27 -3.59 16.23 -9.63
CA SER A 27 -2.95 14.92 -9.47
C SER A 27 -4.08 13.90 -9.56
N PRO A 28 -3.98 12.80 -10.36
CA PRO A 28 -4.87 11.68 -10.13
C PRO A 28 -4.64 11.30 -8.67
N SER A 29 -5.66 11.50 -7.83
CA SER A 29 -5.65 10.88 -6.52
C SER A 29 -5.59 9.38 -6.81
N LEU A 30 -4.38 8.82 -6.80
CA LEU A 30 -4.21 7.39 -6.63
C LEU A 30 -4.67 7.13 -5.21
N SER A 31 -5.99 7.10 -5.03
CA SER A 31 -6.62 6.48 -3.87
C SER A 31 -6.01 5.09 -3.82
N THR A 32 -5.10 4.88 -2.87
CA THR A 32 -4.47 3.59 -2.67
C THR A 32 -5.62 2.61 -2.49
N PRO A 33 -5.68 1.53 -3.30
CA PRO A 33 -6.81 0.61 -3.25
C PRO A 33 -6.92 0.09 -1.82
N SER A 34 -8.13 0.20 -1.27
CA SER A 34 -8.43 -0.23 0.10
C SER A 34 -7.99 -1.68 0.30
N LEU A 35 -7.42 -1.97 1.46
CA LEU A 35 -6.96 -3.31 1.79
C LEU A 35 -8.13 -4.31 1.73
N PRO A 36 -7.97 -5.48 1.09
CA PRO A 36 -9.02 -6.50 1.01
C PRO A 36 -9.12 -7.29 2.32
N THR A 37 -9.47 -6.62 3.42
CA THR A 37 -9.53 -7.22 4.76
C THR A 37 -10.71 -8.18 4.96
N SER A 38 -11.76 -8.05 4.16
CA SER A 38 -12.92 -8.96 4.15
C SER A 38 -12.71 -10.20 3.29
N PHE A 39 -11.60 -10.29 2.54
CA PHE A 39 -11.35 -11.39 1.64
C PHE A 39 -10.95 -12.66 2.41
N ASN A 40 -11.72 -13.73 2.23
CA ASN A 40 -11.45 -15.01 2.85
C ASN A 40 -10.45 -15.83 2.02
N ILE A 41 -9.16 -15.56 2.22
CA ILE A 41 -8.10 -16.26 1.47
C ILE A 41 -8.12 -17.79 1.67
N SER A 42 -8.50 -18.29 2.85
CA SER A 42 -8.51 -19.73 3.12
C SER A 42 -9.44 -20.51 2.20
N SER A 43 -10.44 -19.85 1.60
CA SER A 43 -11.34 -20.47 0.61
C SER A 43 -10.64 -20.86 -0.70
N LEU A 44 -9.54 -20.20 -1.06
CA LEU A 44 -8.75 -20.50 -2.26
C LEU A 44 -7.68 -21.57 -2.02
N PHE A 45 -7.40 -21.91 -0.75
CA PHE A 45 -6.36 -22.86 -0.38
C PHE A 45 -6.97 -24.05 0.36
N PRO A 46 -7.62 -25.00 -0.37
CA PRO A 46 -8.25 -26.16 0.25
C PRO A 46 -7.25 -27.09 0.93
N VAL A 47 -6.00 -27.10 0.46
CA VAL A 47 -4.88 -27.78 1.11
C VAL A 47 -3.95 -26.71 1.69
N PRO A 48 -3.79 -26.64 3.02
CA PRO A 48 -2.85 -25.71 3.64
C PRO A 48 -1.41 -25.96 3.20
N MET A 49 -0.60 -24.91 3.19
CA MET A 49 0.83 -25.00 2.90
C MET A 49 1.54 -25.91 3.90
N ASP A 50 2.30 -26.85 3.38
CA ASP A 50 3.26 -27.70 4.09
C ASP A 50 4.59 -27.80 3.32
N ARG A 51 5.48 -28.67 3.79
CA ARG A 51 6.82 -28.83 3.19
C ARG A 51 6.80 -29.52 1.82
N THR A 52 5.74 -30.26 1.52
CA THR A 52 5.61 -31.09 0.31
C THR A 52 4.92 -30.36 -0.83
N ASN A 53 4.05 -29.38 -0.51
CA ASN A 53 3.25 -28.65 -1.50
C ASN A 53 3.64 -27.17 -1.64
N TYR A 54 4.73 -26.73 -1.00
CA TYR A 54 5.16 -25.33 -0.96
C TYR A 54 5.21 -24.65 -2.34
N LEU A 55 5.75 -25.30 -3.37
CA LEU A 55 5.87 -24.70 -4.70
C LEU A 55 4.51 -24.43 -5.35
N SER A 56 3.58 -25.38 -5.25
CA SER A 56 2.22 -25.23 -5.76
C SER A 56 1.45 -24.18 -4.97
N TRP A 57 1.59 -24.18 -3.64
CA TRP A 57 1.02 -23.15 -2.78
C TRP A 57 1.54 -21.76 -3.14
N LYS A 58 2.86 -21.63 -3.34
CA LYS A 58 3.52 -20.37 -3.66
C LYS A 58 3.01 -19.79 -4.98
N SER A 59 2.91 -20.60 -6.03
CA SER A 59 2.38 -20.16 -7.32
C SER A 59 0.97 -19.59 -7.18
N GLN A 60 0.07 -20.32 -6.50
CA GLN A 60 -1.31 -19.84 -6.28
C GLN A 60 -1.35 -18.59 -5.39
N PHE A 61 -0.47 -18.50 -4.40
CA PHE A 61 -0.39 -17.35 -3.50
C PHE A 61 0.10 -16.10 -4.23
N GLU A 62 1.09 -16.22 -5.11
CA GLU A 62 1.57 -15.11 -5.94
C GLU A 62 0.47 -14.58 -6.87
N ASP A 63 -0.35 -15.45 -7.47
CA ASP A 63 -1.51 -15.04 -8.28
C ASP A 63 -2.53 -14.22 -7.47
N VAL A 64 -2.81 -14.64 -6.23
CA VAL A 64 -3.70 -13.90 -5.31
C VAL A 64 -3.09 -12.54 -4.94
N LEU A 65 -1.78 -12.48 -4.70
CA LEU A 65 -1.11 -11.20 -4.43
C LEU A 65 -1.20 -10.25 -5.62
N GLU A 66 -1.03 -10.74 -6.85
CA GLU A 66 -1.15 -9.93 -8.06
C GLU A 66 -2.57 -9.37 -8.23
N MET A 67 -3.59 -10.22 -8.08
CA MET A 67 -5.01 -9.83 -8.18
C MET A 67 -5.39 -8.71 -7.19
N HIS A 68 -4.72 -8.64 -6.03
CA HIS A 68 -4.97 -7.64 -5.00
C HIS A 68 -3.93 -6.49 -4.97
N GLY A 69 -3.03 -6.42 -5.95
CA GLY A 69 -1.97 -5.43 -6.04
C GLY A 69 -0.94 -5.51 -4.89
N LEU A 70 -0.81 -6.66 -4.26
CA LEU A 70 0.09 -6.95 -3.12
C LEU A 70 1.42 -7.58 -3.56
N ALA A 71 1.62 -7.83 -4.86
CA ALA A 71 2.83 -8.48 -5.39
C ALA A 71 4.15 -7.78 -5.02
N ALA A 72 4.13 -6.45 -4.81
CA ALA A 72 5.31 -5.70 -4.39
C ALA A 72 5.74 -6.01 -2.95
N VAL A 73 4.79 -6.37 -2.07
CA VAL A 73 5.05 -6.60 -0.64
C VAL A 73 6.08 -7.71 -0.42
N VAL A 74 6.01 -8.79 -1.20
CA VAL A 74 6.92 -9.94 -1.09
C VAL A 74 8.25 -9.74 -1.83
N LYS A 75 8.34 -8.74 -2.71
CA LYS A 75 9.57 -8.42 -3.47
C LYS A 75 10.44 -7.42 -2.72
N ASN A 76 9.82 -6.56 -1.92
CA ASN A 76 10.51 -5.56 -1.13
C ASN A 76 11.28 -6.23 0.01
N LYS A 77 12.56 -5.92 0.15
CA LYS A 77 13.44 -6.44 1.22
C LYS A 77 13.56 -5.49 2.41
N THR A 78 12.93 -4.32 2.32
CA THR A 78 13.00 -3.28 3.33
C THR A 78 11.73 -3.30 4.16
N ASP A 79 11.88 -3.34 5.48
CA ASP A 79 10.74 -3.24 6.39
C ASP A 79 10.10 -1.85 6.25
N PRO A 80 8.78 -1.77 5.99
CA PRO A 80 8.10 -0.49 5.87
C PRO A 80 8.07 0.22 7.23
N PRO A 81 8.13 1.57 7.24
CA PRO A 81 7.88 2.36 8.44
C PRO A 81 6.53 1.97 9.06
N LYS A 82 6.41 1.98 10.40
CA LYS A 82 5.14 1.61 11.05
C LYS A 82 4.08 2.71 10.96
N VAL A 83 4.52 3.97 10.99
CA VAL A 83 3.69 5.15 11.16
C VAL A 83 4.15 6.23 10.16
N GLN A 84 3.22 7.03 9.68
CA GLN A 84 3.46 8.21 8.86
C GLN A 84 3.77 9.43 9.76
N ASP A 85 4.17 10.55 9.15
CA ASP A 85 4.48 11.79 9.88
C ASP A 85 3.25 12.36 10.63
N ASP A 86 2.04 12.04 10.18
CA ASP A 86 0.78 12.45 10.80
C ASP A 86 0.32 11.53 11.95
N GLY A 87 1.10 10.49 12.29
CA GLY A 87 0.76 9.53 13.34
C GLY A 87 -0.15 8.38 12.90
N SER A 88 -0.61 8.34 11.64
CA SER A 88 -1.42 7.25 11.10
C SER A 88 -0.57 6.05 10.68
N VAL A 89 -1.18 4.86 10.55
CA VAL A 89 -0.47 3.64 10.14
C VAL A 89 0.02 3.77 8.70
N HIS A 90 1.29 3.43 8.48
CA HIS A 90 1.85 3.45 7.14
C HIS A 90 1.16 2.42 6.22
N PRO A 91 0.70 2.80 5.02
CA PRO A 91 -0.02 1.89 4.13
C PRO A 91 0.76 0.61 3.80
N GLU A 92 2.08 0.72 3.57
CA GLU A 92 2.91 -0.44 3.27
C GLU A 92 3.05 -1.39 4.46
N PHE A 93 3.05 -0.86 5.69
CA PHE A 93 3.05 -1.69 6.89
C PHE A 93 1.74 -2.45 7.05
N ALA A 94 0.61 -1.79 6.75
CA ALA A 94 -0.68 -2.46 6.76
C ALA A 94 -0.79 -3.55 5.68
N ARG A 95 -0.22 -3.30 4.48
CA ARG A 95 -0.12 -4.31 3.40
C ARG A 95 0.75 -5.50 3.80
N ASP A 96 1.92 -5.25 4.37
CA ASP A 96 2.81 -6.28 4.92
C ASP A 96 2.08 -7.17 5.94
N LYS A 97 1.41 -6.55 6.91
CA LYS A 97 0.68 -7.28 7.95
C LYS A 97 -0.49 -8.09 7.41
N LEU A 98 -1.17 -7.59 6.38
CA LEU A 98 -2.21 -8.34 5.69
C LEU A 98 -1.63 -9.60 5.00
N VAL A 99 -0.55 -9.45 4.24
CA VAL A 99 0.12 -10.59 3.57
C VAL A 99 0.60 -11.61 4.60
N LEU A 100 1.19 -11.17 5.71
CA LEU A 100 1.58 -12.07 6.80
C LEU A 100 0.39 -12.81 7.42
N SER A 101 -0.74 -12.12 7.63
CA SER A 101 -1.99 -12.75 8.10
C SER A 101 -2.47 -13.83 7.13
N TRP A 102 -2.43 -13.53 5.84
CA TRP A 102 -2.79 -14.45 4.78
C TRP A 102 -1.90 -15.70 4.73
N ILE A 103 -0.58 -15.53 4.80
CA ILE A 103 0.37 -16.64 4.90
C ILE A 103 0.01 -17.54 6.09
N LYS A 104 -0.26 -16.96 7.26
CA LYS A 104 -0.65 -17.71 8.46
C LYS A 104 -1.99 -18.43 8.26
N ALA A 105 -2.97 -17.80 7.64
CA ALA A 105 -4.30 -18.38 7.41
C ALA A 105 -4.26 -19.59 6.47
N THR A 106 -3.35 -19.60 5.49
CA THR A 106 -3.19 -20.68 4.52
C THR A 106 -2.10 -21.69 4.89
N SER A 107 -1.42 -21.52 6.02
CA SER A 107 -0.38 -22.44 6.49
C SER A 107 -0.95 -23.58 7.33
N SER A 108 -0.38 -24.77 7.16
CA SER A 108 -0.60 -25.89 8.07
C SER A 108 -0.04 -25.59 9.46
N SER A 109 -0.53 -26.31 10.48
CA SER A 109 -0.06 -26.14 11.86
C SER A 109 1.45 -26.39 12.03
N SER A 110 2.01 -27.33 11.26
CA SER A 110 3.45 -27.64 11.30
C SER A 110 4.33 -26.55 10.69
N ILE A 111 3.81 -25.74 9.77
CA ILE A 111 4.51 -24.57 9.25
C ILE A 111 4.32 -23.37 10.20
N LYS A 112 3.15 -23.23 10.83
CA LYS A 112 2.89 -22.13 11.79
C LYS A 112 3.88 -22.10 12.95
N THR A 113 4.37 -23.26 13.41
CA THR A 113 5.42 -23.34 14.43
C THR A 113 6.78 -22.82 13.97
N LEU A 114 7.03 -22.84 12.66
CA LEU A 114 8.25 -22.28 12.03
C LEU A 114 8.11 -20.78 11.74
N LEU A 115 6.89 -20.27 11.68
CA LEU A 115 6.57 -18.85 11.48
C LEU A 115 6.56 -18.03 12.78
N ILE A 116 6.83 -18.67 13.92
CA ILE A 116 7.02 -17.97 15.19
C ILE A 116 8.30 -17.14 15.04
N PRO A 117 8.28 -15.82 15.36
CA PRO A 117 9.51 -15.05 15.43
C PRO A 117 10.47 -15.78 16.35
N CYS A 118 11.70 -16.05 15.89
CA CYS A 118 12.79 -16.46 16.76
C CYS A 118 13.04 -15.33 17.79
N THR A 119 12.26 -15.28 18.86
CA THR A 119 12.64 -14.59 20.09
C THR A 119 13.51 -15.56 20.87
N THR A 120 14.73 -15.77 20.39
CA THR A 120 15.79 -16.36 21.21
C THR A 120 16.82 -15.27 21.44
N THR A 121 17.14 -15.08 22.73
CA THR A 121 18.00 -14.05 23.36
C THR A 121 17.33 -12.68 23.53
N HIS A 122 17.19 -12.12 24.74
CA HIS A 122 18.04 -12.18 25.94
C HIS A 122 17.22 -12.29 27.25
#